data_AF-A0A1H8UUD7-F1
#
_entry.id   AF-A0A1H8UUD7-F1
#
_cell.length_a   1.000
_cell.length_b   1.000
_cell.length_c   1.000
_cell.angle_alpha   90.00
_cell.angle_beta   90.00
_cell.angle_gamma   90.00
#
_symmetry.space_group_name_H-M   'P 1'
#
loop_
_entity.id
_entity.type
_entity.pdbx_description
1 polymer ?
#
loop_
_entity_poly.entity_id
_entity_poly.type
_entity_poly.pdbx_seq_one_letter_code
_entity_poly.pdbx_strand_id
1 'polypeptide(L)'
;MDASVSTLDYDRFDVSPTRGFVPDADPLASFGSDAHPRLQTLDELADSLPRRLEEDTLRPTLRELSAPPGALVDEMSQRELLRLYTVSGFLANAYVHKLDGPSVDSIPSGVAIPLYESTARLGRTPVLSYDGYVLYNWSRLDDSKPFTPPNVETLTRFVSLRDERWFVAVHVAIESTAGPALGAIGEAQAGVRDDDVTRVREALGRMEAALARLEGILARMPERNAPENYGRTFRHYLKPLTEVTYEGVPELEGPQSYRGASGAQSSLLPALDAALGVDHGDNPLVSHLRTLRKDMPPAHRAFVEAVADGPSIRNYVTAGGDPLRRAYNDCLDRLVAFRDCHTDIVEQYLTVPLGETTGTGGTPYGAYLEMFTQDTHRALL
;
A
#
# COMPACT_ATOMS: atom_id res chain seq x y z
N MET A 1 6.31 -2.37 -37.71
CA MET A 1 6.37 -2.48 -36.24
C MET A 1 6.44 -1.06 -35.74
N ASP A 2 5.32 -0.62 -35.15
CA ASP A 2 5.01 0.80 -34.93
C ASP A 2 5.95 1.39 -33.88
N ALA A 3 6.57 2.52 -34.20
CA ALA A 3 7.70 3.12 -33.48
C ALA A 3 7.27 4.16 -32.43
N SER A 4 6.13 3.96 -31.76
CA SER A 4 5.66 4.88 -30.73
C SER A 4 4.79 4.19 -29.68
N VAL A 5 5.42 3.47 -28.74
CA VAL A 5 4.87 3.40 -27.38
C VAL A 5 5.67 4.40 -26.53
N SER A 6 4.95 5.48 -26.25
CA SER A 6 5.13 6.60 -25.34
C SER A 6 6.12 6.38 -24.18
N THR A 7 6.78 7.46 -23.76
CA THR A 7 7.11 7.71 -22.33
C THR A 7 6.03 7.13 -21.41
N LEU A 8 6.40 6.56 -20.24
CA LEU A 8 5.44 5.97 -19.31
C LEU A 8 4.22 6.90 -19.14
N ASP A 9 3.05 6.40 -19.50
CA ASP A 9 1.78 7.13 -19.38
C ASP A 9 1.29 7.02 -17.94
N TYR A 10 1.77 7.93 -17.11
CA TYR A 10 1.54 7.95 -15.67
C TYR A 10 0.04 7.96 -15.28
N ASP A 11 -0.79 8.70 -16.03
CA ASP A 11 -2.23 8.80 -15.78
C ASP A 11 -2.92 7.45 -16.02
N ARG A 12 -2.54 6.71 -17.07
CA ARG A 12 -3.06 5.37 -17.34
C ARG A 12 -2.79 4.39 -16.20
N PHE A 13 -1.73 4.62 -15.44
CA PHE A 13 -1.28 3.74 -14.37
C PHE A 13 -1.73 4.19 -12.98
N ASP A 14 -2.51 5.27 -12.86
CA ASP A 14 -2.85 5.92 -11.59
C ASP A 14 -1.61 6.28 -10.75
N VAL A 15 -0.50 6.66 -11.41
CA VAL A 15 0.75 7.06 -10.75
C VAL A 15 0.99 8.54 -10.94
N SER A 16 1.17 9.28 -9.85
CA SER A 16 1.54 10.69 -9.90
C SER A 16 3.07 10.88 -9.97
N PRO A 17 3.63 11.57 -10.97
CA PRO A 17 5.05 11.93 -10.98
C PRO A 17 5.48 12.82 -9.80
N THR A 18 4.53 13.36 -9.04
CA THR A 18 4.79 14.23 -7.88
C THR A 18 4.42 13.58 -6.55
N ARG A 19 3.41 12.71 -6.53
CA ARG A 19 2.88 12.04 -5.31
C ARG A 19 2.95 10.50 -5.37
N GLY A 20 3.62 9.93 -6.36
CA GLY A 20 3.82 8.49 -6.48
C GLY A 20 2.50 7.73 -6.57
N PHE A 21 2.33 6.69 -5.74
CA PHE A 21 1.10 5.90 -5.70
C PHE A 21 0.00 6.52 -4.81
N VAL A 22 0.26 7.69 -4.22
CA VAL A 22 -0.80 8.49 -3.58
C VAL A 22 -1.59 9.19 -4.69
N PRO A 23 -2.92 9.07 -4.73
CA PRO A 23 -3.74 9.60 -5.82
C PRO A 23 -3.66 11.13 -5.90
N ASP A 24 -3.72 11.67 -7.12
CA ASP A 24 -3.74 13.13 -7.34
C ASP A 24 -5.04 13.78 -6.82
N ALA A 25 -6.16 13.06 -6.92
CA ALA A 25 -7.41 13.44 -6.27
C ALA A 25 -7.45 12.89 -4.85
N ASP A 26 -7.56 13.79 -3.87
CA ASP A 26 -7.62 13.42 -2.46
C ASP A 26 -8.79 12.43 -2.19
N PRO A 27 -8.60 11.41 -1.34
CA PRO A 27 -9.64 10.44 -1.00
C PRO A 27 -10.91 11.12 -0.48
N LEU A 28 -12.06 10.49 -0.74
CA LEU A 28 -13.32 10.99 -0.24
C LEU A 28 -13.41 10.74 1.28
N ALA A 29 -13.54 11.81 2.07
CA ALA A 29 -13.59 11.70 3.54
C ALA A 29 -14.93 11.13 4.05
N SER A 30 -16.03 11.45 3.36
CA SER A 30 -17.39 11.00 3.65
C SER A 30 -18.20 11.00 2.36
N PHE A 31 -19.19 10.12 2.24
CA PHE A 31 -20.19 10.13 1.17
C PHE A 31 -21.06 11.39 1.19
N GLY A 32 -21.18 12.06 2.34
CA GLY A 32 -21.92 13.31 2.50
C GLY A 32 -23.40 13.12 2.85
N SER A 33 -24.06 14.22 3.25
CA SER A 33 -25.46 14.22 3.72
C SER A 33 -26.50 13.94 2.65
N ASP A 34 -26.12 14.12 1.38
CA ASP A 34 -27.01 13.92 0.23
C ASP A 34 -26.90 12.50 -0.33
N ALA A 35 -25.97 11.69 0.18
CA ALA A 35 -25.78 10.31 -0.23
C ALA A 35 -26.93 9.41 0.21
N HIS A 36 -27.04 8.24 -0.38
CA HIS A 36 -28.01 7.23 0.03
C HIS A 36 -27.88 6.92 1.54
N PRO A 37 -28.99 6.79 2.32
CA PRO A 37 -28.93 6.59 3.78
C PRO A 37 -28.02 5.45 4.23
N ARG A 38 -27.95 4.38 3.41
CA ARG A 38 -27.02 3.26 3.62
C ARG A 38 -25.56 3.69 3.72
N LEU A 39 -25.12 4.60 2.84
CA LEU A 39 -23.75 5.10 2.79
C LEU A 39 -23.46 6.01 3.98
N GLN A 40 -24.45 6.82 4.39
CA GLN A 40 -24.36 7.63 5.61
C GLN A 40 -24.17 6.75 6.86
N THR A 41 -24.91 5.65 6.97
CA THR A 41 -24.71 4.67 8.06
C THR A 41 -23.30 4.08 8.05
N LEU A 42 -22.71 3.82 6.88
CA LEU A 42 -21.34 3.32 6.79
C LEU A 42 -20.32 4.37 7.22
N ASP A 43 -20.51 5.65 6.90
CA ASP A 43 -19.68 6.74 7.43
C ASP A 43 -19.78 6.83 8.96
N GLU A 44 -20.99 6.79 9.53
CA GLU A 44 -21.17 6.79 10.98
C GLU A 44 -20.48 5.60 11.67
N LEU A 45 -20.54 4.42 11.04
CA LEU A 45 -19.86 3.21 11.52
C LEU A 45 -18.34 3.36 11.43
N ALA A 46 -17.82 3.92 10.35
CA ALA A 46 -16.38 4.18 10.19
C ALA A 46 -15.85 5.17 11.23
N ASP A 47 -16.56 6.28 11.45
CA ASP A 47 -16.18 7.32 12.41
C ASP A 47 -16.23 6.81 13.85
N SER A 48 -17.22 5.98 14.17
CA SER A 48 -17.41 5.41 15.50
C SER A 48 -16.71 4.07 15.72
N LEU A 49 -15.97 3.55 14.72
CA LEU A 49 -15.33 2.24 14.77
C LEU A 49 -14.44 2.03 16.01
N PRO A 50 -13.50 2.93 16.36
CA PRO A 50 -12.69 2.77 17.56
C PRO A 50 -13.51 2.62 18.83
N ARG A 51 -14.50 3.50 19.02
CA ARG A 51 -15.39 3.48 20.19
C ARG A 51 -16.19 2.18 20.26
N ARG A 52 -16.69 1.68 19.12
CA ARG A 52 -17.46 0.44 19.06
C ARG A 52 -16.61 -0.80 19.34
N LEU A 53 -15.33 -0.78 19.00
CA LEU A 53 -14.38 -1.83 19.35
C LEU A 53 -14.06 -1.80 20.85
N GLU A 54 -13.80 -0.62 21.42
CA GLU A 54 -13.56 -0.42 22.85
C GLU A 54 -14.77 -0.84 23.72
N GLU A 55 -15.99 -0.56 23.27
CA GLU A 55 -17.24 -0.90 23.98
C GLU A 55 -17.80 -2.29 23.64
N ASP A 56 -17.15 -3.07 22.77
CA ASP A 56 -17.62 -4.37 22.27
C ASP A 56 -19.03 -4.36 21.63
N THR A 57 -19.40 -3.23 21.00
CA THR A 57 -20.71 -3.05 20.35
C THR A 57 -20.68 -3.26 18.85
N LEU A 58 -19.50 -3.41 18.24
CA LEU A 58 -19.35 -3.55 16.79
C LEU A 58 -20.09 -4.77 16.22
N ARG A 59 -19.81 -5.97 16.75
CA ARG A 59 -20.37 -7.22 16.21
C ARG A 59 -21.92 -7.25 16.25
N PRO A 60 -22.59 -6.96 17.38
CA PRO A 60 -24.06 -6.85 17.40
C PRO A 60 -24.58 -5.84 16.38
N THR A 61 -23.96 -4.65 16.31
CA THR A 61 -24.35 -3.60 15.37
C THR A 61 -24.27 -4.07 13.92
N LEU A 62 -23.15 -4.69 13.51
CA LEU A 62 -22.95 -5.16 12.14
C LEU A 62 -23.81 -6.38 11.79
N ARG A 63 -24.26 -7.17 12.78
CA ARG A 63 -25.17 -8.30 12.56
C ARG A 63 -26.61 -7.85 12.29
N GLU A 64 -27.03 -6.75 12.90
CA GLU A 64 -28.33 -6.10 12.67
C GLU A 64 -28.36 -5.25 11.39
N LEU A 65 -27.18 -4.96 10.85
CA LEU A 65 -27.01 -4.14 9.67
C LEU A 65 -27.51 -4.88 8.42
N SER A 66 -28.64 -4.42 7.86
CA SER A 66 -29.25 -5.03 6.68
C SER A 66 -28.34 -4.96 5.44
N ALA A 67 -28.52 -5.92 4.52
CA ALA A 67 -27.92 -5.87 3.20
C ALA A 67 -28.25 -4.53 2.50
N PRO A 68 -27.30 -3.94 1.75
CA PRO A 68 -27.59 -2.76 0.95
C PRO A 68 -28.66 -3.06 -0.12
N PRO A 69 -29.34 -2.04 -0.66
CA PRO A 69 -30.15 -2.23 -1.86
C PRO A 69 -29.26 -2.73 -3.00
N GLY A 70 -29.82 -3.57 -3.88
CA GLY A 70 -29.11 -3.97 -5.10
C GLY A 70 -28.75 -2.76 -5.96
N ALA A 71 -27.65 -2.87 -6.72
CA ALA A 71 -27.12 -1.80 -7.57
C ALA A 71 -26.59 -0.56 -6.82
N LEU A 72 -26.31 -0.64 -5.51
CA LEU A 72 -25.73 0.48 -4.75
C LEU A 72 -24.44 1.01 -5.39
N VAL A 73 -23.65 0.14 -6.02
CA VAL A 73 -22.35 0.48 -6.63
C VAL A 73 -22.42 0.93 -8.10
N ASP A 74 -23.56 0.80 -8.78
CA ASP A 74 -23.61 0.91 -10.24
C ASP A 74 -23.38 2.34 -10.76
N GLU A 75 -23.79 3.34 -9.99
CA GLU A 75 -23.65 4.77 -10.33
C GLU A 75 -22.55 5.49 -9.54
N MET A 76 -21.80 4.74 -8.70
CA MET A 76 -20.75 5.33 -7.88
C MET A 76 -19.54 5.73 -8.73
N SER A 77 -19.01 6.92 -8.48
CA SER A 77 -17.71 7.32 -9.00
C SER A 77 -16.60 6.43 -8.42
N GLN A 78 -15.43 6.41 -9.08
CA GLN A 78 -14.28 5.65 -8.59
C GLN A 78 -13.88 6.06 -7.15
N ARG A 79 -13.98 7.36 -6.81
CA ARG A 79 -13.67 7.86 -5.45
C ARG A 79 -14.66 7.33 -4.41
N GLU A 80 -15.93 7.24 -4.75
CA GLU A 80 -16.95 6.66 -3.87
C GLU A 80 -16.76 5.15 -3.74
N LEU A 81 -16.44 4.43 -4.83
CA LEU A 81 -16.11 3.00 -4.78
C LEU A 81 -14.91 2.72 -3.87
N LEU A 82 -13.85 3.53 -3.96
CA LEU A 82 -12.68 3.42 -3.08
C LEU A 82 -13.02 3.67 -1.62
N ARG A 83 -13.87 4.66 -1.33
CA ARG A 83 -14.36 4.92 0.03
C ARG A 83 -15.20 3.74 0.56
N LEU A 84 -16.10 3.20 -0.27
CA LEU A 84 -16.93 2.04 0.08
C LEU A 84 -16.07 0.81 0.37
N TYR A 85 -15.08 0.55 -0.47
CA TYR A 85 -14.08 -0.48 -0.27
C TYR A 85 -13.36 -0.30 1.07
N THR A 86 -12.74 0.86 1.30
CA THR A 86 -11.98 1.14 2.52
C THR A 86 -12.83 0.94 3.76
N VAL A 87 -14.00 1.59 3.85
CA VAL A 87 -14.88 1.47 5.02
C VAL A 87 -15.31 0.03 5.25
N SER A 88 -15.79 -0.66 4.20
CA SER A 88 -16.29 -2.03 4.35
C SER A 88 -15.16 -3.00 4.71
N GLY A 89 -13.95 -2.76 4.22
CA GLY A 89 -12.74 -3.53 4.57
C GLY A 89 -12.38 -3.37 6.04
N PHE A 90 -12.36 -2.14 6.56
CA PHE A 90 -12.15 -1.88 8.00
C PHE A 90 -13.21 -2.59 8.84
N LEU A 91 -14.48 -2.46 8.49
CA LEU A 91 -15.58 -3.11 9.22
C LEU A 91 -15.50 -4.64 9.17
N ALA A 92 -15.17 -5.23 8.02
CA ALA A 92 -15.02 -6.67 7.86
C ALA A 92 -13.88 -7.23 8.71
N ASN A 93 -12.69 -6.65 8.61
CA ASN A 93 -11.52 -7.06 9.39
C ASN A 93 -11.76 -6.89 10.90
N ALA A 94 -12.38 -5.79 11.32
CA ALA A 94 -12.74 -5.53 12.71
C ALA A 94 -13.87 -6.42 13.23
N TYR A 95 -14.76 -6.90 12.37
CA TYR A 95 -15.79 -7.87 12.76
C TYR A 95 -15.19 -9.25 13.00
N VAL A 96 -14.36 -9.71 12.06
CA VAL A 96 -13.70 -11.01 12.10
C VAL A 96 -12.74 -11.09 13.29
N HIS A 97 -11.82 -10.14 13.39
CA HIS A 97 -10.79 -10.13 14.43
C HIS A 97 -11.26 -9.36 15.67
N LYS A 98 -11.05 -9.93 16.86
CA LYS A 98 -11.36 -9.28 18.14
C LYS A 98 -10.12 -9.33 19.02
N LEU A 99 -9.67 -8.17 19.49
CA LEU A 99 -8.40 -8.05 20.22
C LEU A 99 -8.34 -8.97 21.45
N ASP A 100 -9.40 -8.94 22.27
CA ASP A 100 -9.50 -9.70 23.52
C ASP A 100 -10.49 -10.88 23.42
N GLY A 101 -10.58 -11.51 22.24
CA GLY A 101 -11.52 -12.62 22.05
C GLY A 101 -11.25 -13.47 20.82
N PRO A 102 -12.04 -14.54 20.61
CA PRO A 102 -11.89 -15.37 19.43
C PRO A 102 -12.30 -14.59 18.17
N SER A 103 -11.57 -14.86 17.09
CA SER A 103 -12.01 -14.46 15.75
C SER A 103 -13.26 -15.26 15.35
N VAL A 104 -14.06 -14.70 14.45
CA VAL A 104 -15.22 -15.37 13.85
C VAL A 104 -14.96 -15.70 12.38
N ASP A 105 -15.70 -16.64 11.83
CA ASP A 105 -15.49 -17.22 10.50
C ASP A 105 -16.51 -16.73 9.45
N SER A 106 -17.16 -15.60 9.71
CA SER A 106 -18.15 -15.01 8.80
C SER A 106 -18.15 -13.49 8.85
N ILE A 107 -18.59 -12.86 7.76
CA ILE A 107 -18.86 -11.42 7.66
C ILE A 107 -20.36 -11.26 7.30
N PRO A 108 -21.14 -10.46 8.06
CA PRO A 108 -22.56 -10.26 7.79
C PRO A 108 -22.81 -9.59 6.44
N SER A 109 -23.95 -9.91 5.83
CA SER A 109 -24.31 -9.40 4.48
C SER A 109 -24.30 -7.88 4.34
N GLY A 110 -24.63 -7.14 5.41
CA GLY A 110 -24.52 -5.68 5.42
C GLY A 110 -23.10 -5.16 5.13
N VAL A 111 -22.06 -5.95 5.42
CA VAL A 111 -20.65 -5.57 5.18
C VAL A 111 -20.03 -6.39 4.04
N ALA A 112 -20.36 -7.68 3.94
CA ALA A 112 -19.81 -8.57 2.94
C ALA A 112 -20.17 -8.14 1.50
N ILE A 113 -21.44 -7.78 1.27
CA ILE A 113 -21.92 -7.34 -0.05
C ILE A 113 -21.22 -6.06 -0.52
N PRO A 114 -21.21 -4.93 0.24
CA PRO A 114 -20.55 -3.73 -0.25
C PRO A 114 -19.03 -3.90 -0.41
N LEU A 115 -18.40 -4.72 0.44
CA LEU A 115 -16.98 -5.05 0.28
C LEU A 115 -16.72 -5.81 -1.03
N TYR A 116 -17.51 -6.84 -1.31
CA TYR A 116 -17.39 -7.61 -2.55
C TYR A 116 -17.69 -6.75 -3.78
N GLU A 117 -18.83 -6.07 -3.82
CA GLU A 117 -19.25 -5.30 -5.00
C GLU A 117 -18.25 -4.19 -5.33
N SER A 118 -17.78 -3.43 -4.32
CA SER A 118 -16.78 -2.38 -4.54
C SER A 118 -15.44 -2.95 -5.03
N THR A 119 -14.93 -4.02 -4.42
CA THR A 119 -13.65 -4.62 -4.83
C THR A 119 -13.73 -5.29 -6.19
N ALA A 120 -14.85 -5.93 -6.54
CA ALA A 120 -15.08 -6.50 -7.86
C ALA A 120 -15.03 -5.43 -8.95
N ARG A 121 -15.69 -4.27 -8.74
CA ARG A 121 -15.63 -3.12 -9.67
C ARG A 121 -14.21 -2.53 -9.78
N LEU A 122 -13.48 -2.56 -8.68
CA LEU A 122 -12.12 -2.02 -8.54
C LEU A 122 -11.01 -3.01 -8.95
N GLY A 123 -11.34 -4.26 -9.30
CA GLY A 123 -10.36 -5.30 -9.65
C GLY A 123 -9.47 -5.76 -8.48
N ARG A 124 -10.04 -5.83 -7.28
CA ARG A 124 -9.37 -6.19 -6.02
C ARG A 124 -10.01 -7.42 -5.38
N THR A 125 -9.31 -8.02 -4.42
CA THR A 125 -9.86 -9.05 -3.54
C THR A 125 -10.70 -8.39 -2.43
N PRO A 126 -11.75 -9.06 -1.91
CA PRO A 126 -12.67 -8.47 -0.91
C PRO A 126 -12.08 -8.50 0.51
N VAL A 127 -10.91 -7.91 0.72
CA VAL A 127 -10.24 -7.77 2.02
C VAL A 127 -9.60 -6.40 2.16
N LEU A 128 -9.48 -5.90 3.41
CA LEU A 128 -8.68 -4.71 3.66
C LEU A 128 -7.21 -4.96 3.36
N SER A 129 -6.73 -4.32 2.29
CA SER A 129 -5.35 -4.41 1.82
C SER A 129 -4.63 -3.08 2.05
N TYR A 130 -3.32 -3.05 1.76
CA TYR A 130 -2.49 -1.87 1.96
C TYR A 130 -3.04 -0.61 1.29
N ASP A 131 -3.59 -0.72 0.09
CA ASP A 131 -4.12 0.45 -0.62
C ASP A 131 -5.35 1.04 0.08
N GLY A 132 -6.28 0.21 0.53
CA GLY A 132 -7.42 0.64 1.35
C GLY A 132 -7.00 1.15 2.73
N TYR A 133 -5.98 0.56 3.35
CA TYR A 133 -5.51 0.96 4.68
C TYR A 133 -4.65 2.25 4.66
N VAL A 134 -3.91 2.49 3.57
CA VAL A 134 -2.93 3.58 3.44
C VAL A 134 -3.28 4.52 2.28
N LEU A 135 -3.20 4.04 1.02
CA LEU A 135 -3.23 4.91 -0.17
C LEU A 135 -4.53 5.71 -0.34
N TYR A 136 -5.65 5.15 0.11
CA TYR A 136 -6.98 5.75 -0.01
C TYR A 136 -7.63 6.09 1.35
N ASN A 137 -6.83 6.20 2.42
CA ASN A 137 -7.31 6.41 3.80
C ASN A 137 -6.66 7.61 4.48
N TRP A 138 -6.63 8.74 3.79
CA TRP A 138 -6.01 9.95 4.32
C TRP A 138 -6.72 11.22 3.85
N SER A 139 -6.53 12.29 4.62
CA SER A 139 -6.75 13.68 4.22
C SER A 139 -5.55 14.53 4.64
N ARG A 140 -5.42 15.73 4.08
CA ARG A 140 -4.43 16.71 4.53
C ARG A 140 -5.04 17.65 5.56
N LEU A 141 -4.25 18.01 6.57
CA LEU A 141 -4.65 19.05 7.53
C LEU A 141 -4.55 20.46 6.90
N ASP A 142 -3.61 20.62 5.98
CA ASP A 142 -3.40 21.84 5.20
C ASP A 142 -3.02 21.47 3.76
N ASP A 143 -3.93 21.74 2.82
CA ASP A 143 -3.78 21.41 1.40
C ASP A 143 -2.65 22.18 0.71
N SER A 144 -2.17 23.27 1.32
CA SER A 144 -1.03 24.04 0.80
C SER A 144 0.33 23.45 1.18
N LYS A 145 0.35 22.50 2.12
CA LYS A 145 1.57 21.87 2.64
C LYS A 145 1.83 20.50 1.99
N PRO A 146 3.10 20.06 1.93
CA PRO A 146 3.46 18.74 1.42
C PRO A 146 2.96 17.60 2.32
N PHE A 147 2.99 16.37 1.79
CA PHE A 147 2.71 15.13 2.51
C PHE A 147 3.83 14.78 3.49
N THR A 148 3.87 15.50 4.60
CA THR A 148 4.70 15.12 5.75
C THR A 148 3.84 14.39 6.76
N PRO A 149 4.38 13.45 7.57
CA PRO A 149 3.59 12.73 8.57
C PRO A 149 2.74 13.65 9.49
N PRO A 150 3.21 14.82 9.94
CA PRO A 150 2.39 15.75 10.72
C PRO A 150 1.23 16.43 9.96
N ASN A 151 1.22 16.41 8.62
CA ASN A 151 0.20 17.04 7.78
C ASN A 151 -0.83 16.04 7.23
N VAL A 152 -0.67 14.75 7.52
CA VAL A 152 -1.56 13.69 7.08
C VAL A 152 -2.45 13.25 8.25
N GLU A 153 -3.76 13.24 8.02
CA GLU A 153 -4.75 12.68 8.96
C GLU A 153 -5.34 11.40 8.37
N THR A 154 -5.62 10.43 9.23
CA THR A 154 -6.20 9.14 8.84
C THR A 154 -7.73 9.20 8.90
N LEU A 155 -8.41 8.83 7.81
CA LEU A 155 -9.86 8.94 7.71
C LEU A 155 -10.59 7.88 8.55
N THR A 156 -10.19 6.61 8.43
CA THR A 156 -10.77 5.47 9.14
C THR A 156 -9.69 4.71 9.87
N ARG A 157 -9.97 4.31 11.11
CA ARG A 157 -8.99 3.76 12.05
C ARG A 157 -9.64 2.75 12.98
N PHE A 158 -8.87 1.76 13.42
CA PHE A 158 -9.30 0.74 14.36
C PHE A 158 -9.28 1.23 15.81
N VAL A 159 -8.35 2.12 16.17
CA VAL A 159 -8.19 2.59 17.54
C VAL A 159 -8.12 4.11 17.64
N SER A 160 -8.33 4.63 18.86
CA SER A 160 -8.25 6.06 19.14
C SER A 160 -6.82 6.58 19.29
N LEU A 161 -5.83 5.67 19.36
CA LEU A 161 -4.43 5.99 19.58
C LEU A 161 -3.83 6.79 18.43
N ARG A 162 -2.96 7.73 18.77
CA ARG A 162 -2.17 8.49 17.79
C ARG A 162 -1.23 7.60 16.97
N ASP A 163 -0.87 6.46 17.51
CA ASP A 163 0.09 5.50 16.98
C ASP A 163 -0.34 4.93 15.63
N GLU A 164 -1.62 4.53 15.50
CA GLU A 164 -2.18 4.06 14.23
C GLU A 164 -2.17 5.17 13.17
N ARG A 165 -2.59 6.38 13.56
CA ARG A 165 -2.62 7.54 12.67
C ARG A 165 -1.22 7.87 12.18
N TRP A 166 -0.24 7.86 13.09
CA TRP A 166 1.15 8.12 12.75
C TRP A 166 1.72 7.04 11.84
N PHE A 167 1.39 5.76 12.09
CA PHE A 167 1.79 4.65 11.23
C PHE A 167 1.30 4.87 9.79
N VAL A 168 0.01 5.16 9.61
CA VAL A 168 -0.55 5.43 8.27
C VAL A 168 0.08 6.69 7.65
N ALA A 169 0.20 7.78 8.42
CA ALA A 169 0.76 9.04 7.96
C ALA A 169 2.23 8.92 7.47
N VAL A 170 3.05 8.11 8.15
CA VAL A 170 4.42 7.81 7.71
C VAL A 170 4.42 7.08 6.36
N HIS A 171 3.56 6.09 6.18
CA HIS A 171 3.47 5.35 4.91
C HIS A 171 2.95 6.24 3.76
N VAL A 172 1.91 7.04 3.98
CA VAL A 172 1.43 8.01 2.98
C VAL A 172 2.54 9.00 2.59
N ALA A 173 3.32 9.48 3.55
CA ALA A 173 4.43 10.38 3.28
C ALA A 173 5.56 9.71 2.47
N ILE A 174 5.86 8.43 2.73
CA ILE A 174 6.82 7.64 1.94
C ILE A 174 6.33 7.51 0.50
N GLU A 175 5.08 7.06 0.30
CA GLU A 175 4.47 6.86 -1.02
C GLU A 175 4.43 8.17 -1.82
N SER A 176 4.08 9.28 -1.17
CA SER A 176 4.07 10.60 -1.80
C SER A 176 5.48 11.09 -2.16
N THR A 177 6.44 10.95 -1.25
CA THR A 177 7.81 11.44 -1.45
C THR A 177 8.54 10.66 -2.55
N ALA A 178 8.09 9.44 -2.86
CA ALA A 178 8.63 8.63 -3.93
C ALA A 178 8.21 9.11 -5.34
N GLY A 179 7.22 10.00 -5.47
CA GLY A 179 6.70 10.49 -6.75
C GLY A 179 7.79 10.91 -7.74
N PRO A 180 8.73 11.81 -7.35
CA PRO A 180 9.83 12.21 -8.23
C PRO A 180 10.74 11.06 -8.68
N ALA A 181 10.93 10.01 -7.87
CA ALA A 181 11.67 8.83 -8.30
C ALA A 181 10.90 8.05 -9.37
N LEU A 182 9.60 7.81 -9.14
CA LEU A 182 8.74 7.10 -10.09
C LEU A 182 8.57 7.88 -11.41
N GLY A 183 8.44 9.21 -11.32
CA GLY A 183 8.46 10.13 -12.46
C GLY A 183 9.78 10.14 -13.23
N ALA A 184 10.91 9.91 -12.55
CA ALA A 184 12.21 9.82 -13.19
C ALA A 184 12.43 8.50 -13.94
N ILE A 185 11.65 7.44 -13.67
CA ILE A 185 11.80 6.13 -14.35
C ILE A 185 11.55 6.29 -15.85
N GLY A 186 10.44 6.93 -16.24
CA GLY A 186 10.09 7.13 -17.65
C GLY A 186 11.12 7.99 -18.37
N GLU A 187 11.66 9.00 -17.68
CA GLU A 187 12.71 9.88 -18.20
C GLU A 187 14.03 9.14 -18.41
N ALA A 188 14.44 8.29 -17.46
CA ALA A 188 15.64 7.46 -17.61
C ALA A 188 15.47 6.47 -18.77
N GLN A 189 14.33 5.78 -18.86
CA GLN A 189 14.06 4.82 -19.94
C GLN A 189 13.96 5.48 -21.32
N ALA A 190 13.44 6.69 -21.41
CA ALA A 190 13.47 7.47 -22.64
C ALA A 190 14.91 7.88 -23.01
N GLY A 191 15.70 8.36 -22.03
CA GLY A 191 17.12 8.66 -22.23
C GLY A 191 17.93 7.46 -22.72
N VAL A 192 17.65 6.25 -22.21
CA VAL A 192 18.27 5.00 -22.70
C VAL A 192 17.92 4.73 -24.17
N ARG A 193 16.67 4.95 -24.58
CA ARG A 193 16.24 4.76 -25.98
C ARG A 193 16.91 5.74 -26.93
N ASP A 194 17.05 6.98 -26.48
CA ASP A 194 17.55 8.09 -27.28
C ASP A 194 19.09 8.22 -27.22
N ASP A 195 19.78 7.33 -26.49
CA ASP A 195 21.22 7.40 -26.20
C ASP A 195 21.64 8.73 -25.54
N ASP A 196 20.74 9.32 -24.74
CA ASP A 196 20.94 10.57 -24.03
C ASP A 196 21.49 10.33 -22.62
N VAL A 197 22.82 10.24 -22.53
CA VAL A 197 23.56 10.07 -21.27
C VAL A 197 23.21 11.16 -20.24
N THR A 198 22.96 12.39 -20.68
CA THR A 198 22.67 13.51 -19.77
C THR A 198 21.31 13.31 -19.12
N ARG A 199 20.29 12.98 -19.92
CA ARG A 199 18.93 12.71 -19.43
C ARG A 199 18.90 11.53 -18.47
N VAL A 200 19.60 10.43 -18.77
CA VAL A 200 19.68 9.28 -17.86
C VAL A 200 20.33 9.68 -16.53
N ARG A 201 21.45 10.41 -16.56
CA ARG A 201 22.15 10.85 -15.36
C ARG A 201 21.30 11.80 -14.50
N GLU A 202 20.58 12.73 -15.11
CA GLU A 202 19.68 13.65 -14.41
C GLU A 202 18.46 12.94 -13.81
N ALA A 203 17.93 11.94 -14.51
CA ALA A 203 16.86 11.09 -13.99
C ALA A 203 17.34 10.28 -12.76
N LEU A 204 18.51 9.64 -12.83
CA LEU A 204 19.11 8.93 -11.69
C LEU A 204 19.35 9.88 -10.50
N GLY A 205 19.85 11.09 -10.75
CA GLY A 205 20.02 12.09 -9.68
C GLY A 205 18.69 12.48 -9.00
N ARG A 206 17.59 12.57 -9.75
CA ARG A 206 16.25 12.79 -9.17
C ARG A 206 15.75 11.60 -8.37
N MET A 207 16.02 10.37 -8.83
CA MET A 207 15.70 9.15 -8.09
C MET A 207 16.46 9.10 -6.76
N GLU A 208 17.78 9.29 -6.77
CA GLU A 208 18.62 9.31 -5.57
C GLU A 208 18.11 10.32 -4.55
N ALA A 209 17.84 11.56 -4.98
CA ALA A 209 17.38 12.62 -4.08
C ALA A 209 15.99 12.33 -3.47
N ALA A 210 15.13 11.60 -4.17
CA ALA A 210 13.86 11.13 -3.60
C ALA A 210 14.08 9.96 -2.63
N LEU A 211 14.88 8.95 -3.00
CA LEU A 211 15.19 7.79 -2.16
C LEU A 211 15.85 8.20 -0.83
N ALA A 212 16.80 9.14 -0.87
CA ALA A 212 17.44 9.68 0.32
C ALA A 212 16.45 10.30 1.33
N ARG A 213 15.32 10.84 0.84
CA ARG A 213 14.27 11.41 1.70
C ARG A 213 13.36 10.32 2.30
N LEU A 214 13.18 9.18 1.62
CA LEU A 214 12.34 8.09 2.10
C LEU A 214 12.87 7.49 3.40
N GLU A 215 14.18 7.26 3.48
CA GLU A 215 14.87 6.79 4.68
C GLU A 215 14.59 7.71 5.87
N GLY A 216 14.78 9.02 5.68
CA GLY A 216 14.53 10.03 6.69
C GLY A 216 13.06 10.15 7.13
N ILE A 217 12.10 9.70 6.31
CA ILE A 217 10.68 9.62 6.70
C ILE A 217 10.40 8.35 7.49
N LEU A 218 10.91 7.20 7.04
CA LEU A 218 10.72 5.92 7.71
C LEU A 218 11.31 5.93 9.14
N ALA A 219 12.49 6.54 9.29
CA ALA A 219 13.16 6.72 10.59
C ALA A 219 12.31 7.50 11.62
N ARG A 220 11.25 8.19 11.19
CA ARG A 220 10.31 8.92 12.06
C ARG A 220 9.21 8.05 12.63
N MET A 221 9.10 6.78 12.22
CA MET A 221 8.10 5.86 12.75
C MET A 221 8.04 5.89 14.29
N PRO A 222 9.16 5.83 15.04
CA PRO A 222 9.15 5.84 16.50
C PRO A 222 8.76 7.18 17.16
N GLU A 223 8.66 8.29 16.41
CA GLU A 223 8.35 9.61 17.00
C GLU A 223 6.98 9.63 17.70
N ARG A 224 5.97 8.95 17.13
CA ARG A 224 4.60 8.94 17.66
C ARG A 224 3.88 7.60 17.53
N ASN A 225 4.61 6.54 17.18
CA ASN A 225 4.12 5.17 17.19
C ASN A 225 5.01 4.35 18.13
N ALA A 226 4.47 3.84 19.23
CA ALA A 226 5.21 2.98 20.13
C ALA A 226 5.16 1.53 19.63
N PRO A 227 6.30 0.81 19.59
CA PRO A 227 6.34 -0.61 19.21
C PRO A 227 5.29 -1.50 19.89
N GLU A 228 5.09 -1.31 21.20
CA GLU A 228 4.12 -2.08 21.98
C GLU A 228 2.68 -1.81 21.54
N ASN A 229 2.36 -0.56 21.21
CA ASN A 229 1.02 -0.18 20.75
C ASN A 229 0.73 -0.76 19.38
N TYR A 230 1.68 -0.69 18.44
CA TYR A 230 1.54 -1.34 17.12
C TYR A 230 1.16 -2.81 17.26
N GLY A 231 1.97 -3.58 17.97
CA GLY A 231 1.80 -5.01 18.13
C GLY A 231 0.51 -5.42 18.83
N ARG A 232 0.13 -4.69 19.90
CA ARG A 232 -0.92 -5.10 20.84
C ARG A 232 -2.27 -4.43 20.63
N THR A 233 -2.41 -3.47 19.72
CA THR A 233 -3.67 -2.73 19.57
C THR A 233 -4.25 -2.84 18.16
N PHE A 234 -3.66 -2.19 17.16
CA PHE A 234 -4.26 -2.12 15.82
C PHE A 234 -3.72 -3.16 14.83
N ARG A 235 -2.48 -3.63 14.97
CA ARG A 235 -1.93 -4.67 14.08
C ARG A 235 -2.78 -5.95 14.05
N HIS A 236 -3.45 -6.27 15.16
CA HIS A 236 -4.33 -7.42 15.24
C HIS A 236 -5.42 -7.41 14.15
N TYR A 237 -5.96 -6.24 13.81
CA TYR A 237 -6.99 -6.10 12.78
C TYR A 237 -6.45 -6.15 11.35
N LEU A 238 -5.13 -6.03 11.17
CA LEU A 238 -4.47 -6.15 9.86
C LEU A 238 -4.12 -7.59 9.50
N LYS A 239 -4.52 -8.58 10.31
CA LYS A 239 -4.24 -10.00 10.08
C LYS A 239 -5.00 -10.54 8.86
N PRO A 240 -4.58 -11.68 8.30
CA PRO A 240 -5.29 -12.37 7.24
C PRO A 240 -6.70 -12.81 7.65
N LEU A 241 -7.63 -12.74 6.71
CA LEU A 241 -8.92 -13.43 6.81
C LEU A 241 -8.72 -14.87 6.36
N THR A 242 -8.94 -15.84 7.25
CA THR A 242 -8.68 -17.26 6.99
C THR A 242 -9.96 -18.06 7.15
N GLU A 243 -10.38 -18.75 6.10
CA GLU A 243 -11.62 -19.55 6.05
C GLU A 243 -12.86 -18.76 6.50
N VAL A 244 -13.04 -17.55 5.95
CA VAL A 244 -14.15 -16.65 6.29
C VAL A 244 -15.26 -16.71 5.23
N THR A 245 -16.50 -16.89 5.68
CA THR A 245 -17.70 -16.88 4.82
C THR A 245 -18.25 -15.47 4.62
N TYR A 246 -18.53 -15.09 3.37
CA TYR A 246 -19.10 -13.79 3.01
C TYR A 246 -20.61 -13.92 2.81
N GLU A 247 -21.39 -13.58 3.84
CA GLU A 247 -22.84 -13.80 3.82
C GLU A 247 -23.53 -12.96 2.73
N GLY A 248 -24.42 -13.58 1.97
CA GLY A 248 -25.19 -12.87 0.93
C GLY A 248 -24.39 -12.54 -0.34
N VAL A 249 -23.18 -13.08 -0.50
CA VAL A 249 -22.35 -12.93 -1.72
C VAL A 249 -22.32 -14.26 -2.48
N PRO A 250 -23.23 -14.51 -3.43
CA PRO A 250 -23.33 -15.80 -4.12
C PRO A 250 -22.12 -16.14 -5.00
N GLU A 251 -21.34 -15.15 -5.43
CA GLU A 251 -20.14 -15.34 -6.25
C GLU A 251 -18.94 -15.89 -5.47
N LEU A 252 -18.98 -15.83 -4.14
CA LEU A 252 -17.95 -16.37 -3.26
C LEU A 252 -18.45 -17.71 -2.67
N GLU A 253 -18.17 -18.80 -3.40
CA GLU A 253 -18.54 -20.14 -2.95
C GLU A 253 -17.70 -20.59 -1.75
N GLY A 254 -18.36 -20.79 -0.60
CA GLY A 254 -17.74 -21.32 0.62
C GLY A 254 -16.77 -20.35 1.30
N PRO A 255 -16.04 -20.82 2.33
CA PRO A 255 -15.07 -20.02 3.05
C PRO A 255 -13.93 -19.52 2.16
N GLN A 256 -13.56 -18.25 2.31
CA GLN A 256 -12.49 -17.60 1.56
C GLN A 256 -11.29 -17.28 2.46
N SER A 257 -10.10 -17.31 1.87
CA SER A 257 -8.85 -16.99 2.55
C SER A 257 -8.09 -15.90 1.79
N TYR A 258 -7.87 -14.76 2.45
CA TYR A 258 -7.16 -13.60 1.90
C TYR A 258 -6.05 -13.11 2.83
N ARG A 259 -5.03 -12.46 2.26
CA ARG A 259 -3.92 -11.92 3.03
C ARG A 259 -4.33 -10.63 3.74
N GLY A 260 -3.68 -10.36 4.86
CA GLY A 260 -3.88 -9.12 5.60
C GLY A 260 -3.09 -7.96 5.00
N ALA A 261 -3.48 -6.73 5.33
CA ALA A 261 -2.79 -5.53 4.87
C ALA A 261 -1.31 -5.56 5.28
N SER A 262 -0.42 -5.30 4.31
CA SER A 262 1.02 -5.34 4.51
C SER A 262 1.74 -4.35 3.60
N GLY A 263 2.81 -3.71 4.09
CA GLY A 263 3.68 -2.88 3.26
C GLY A 263 4.28 -3.61 2.04
N ALA A 264 4.34 -4.95 2.07
CA ALA A 264 4.74 -5.77 0.92
C ALA A 264 3.74 -5.71 -0.26
N GLN A 265 2.53 -5.20 -0.03
CA GLN A 265 1.55 -4.90 -1.07
C GLN A 265 1.74 -3.48 -1.66
N SER A 266 2.68 -2.66 -1.17
CA SER A 266 3.06 -1.42 -1.85
C SER A 266 3.75 -1.73 -3.18
N SER A 267 3.40 -0.97 -4.22
CA SER A 267 4.01 -1.08 -5.55
C SER A 267 5.33 -0.30 -5.67
N LEU A 268 5.71 0.46 -4.63
CA LEU A 268 6.91 1.32 -4.61
C LEU A 268 8.21 0.55 -4.81
N LEU A 269 8.55 -0.36 -3.89
CA LEU A 269 9.80 -1.11 -4.01
C LEU A 269 9.84 -1.98 -5.27
N PRO A 270 8.78 -2.71 -5.66
CA PRO A 270 8.76 -3.44 -6.93
C PRO A 270 9.03 -2.56 -8.16
N ALA A 271 8.51 -1.33 -8.20
CA ALA A 271 8.78 -0.41 -9.31
C ALA A 271 10.24 0.06 -9.34
N LEU A 272 10.83 0.35 -8.17
CA LEU A 272 12.23 0.76 -8.06
C LEU A 272 13.18 -0.39 -8.40
N ASP A 273 12.89 -1.60 -7.93
CA ASP A 273 13.66 -2.81 -8.27
C ASP A 273 13.63 -3.08 -9.77
N ALA A 274 12.45 -2.98 -10.40
CA ALA A 274 12.30 -3.13 -11.84
C ALA A 274 13.10 -2.07 -12.61
N ALA A 275 13.01 -0.79 -12.20
CA ALA A 275 13.73 0.29 -12.86
C ALA A 275 15.25 0.17 -12.74
N LEU A 276 15.74 -0.16 -11.54
CA LEU A 276 17.17 -0.30 -11.26
C LEU A 276 17.71 -1.67 -11.68
N GLY A 277 16.87 -2.61 -12.11
CA GLY A 277 17.29 -3.94 -12.56
C GLY A 277 17.85 -4.80 -11.42
N VAL A 278 17.25 -4.70 -10.22
CA VAL A 278 17.57 -5.58 -9.09
C VAL A 278 16.82 -6.89 -9.29
N ASP A 279 17.56 -7.98 -9.49
CA ASP A 279 16.99 -9.32 -9.68
C ASP A 279 17.00 -10.11 -8.37
N HIS A 280 15.80 -10.53 -7.94
CA HIS A 280 15.58 -11.36 -6.76
C HIS A 280 15.53 -12.87 -7.07
N GLY A 281 15.63 -13.23 -8.35
CA GLY A 281 15.54 -14.60 -8.84
C GLY A 281 14.17 -15.24 -8.63
N ASP A 282 14.05 -16.51 -9.02
CA ASP A 282 12.88 -17.33 -8.74
C ASP A 282 13.11 -18.17 -7.49
N ASN A 283 12.46 -17.77 -6.39
CA ASN A 283 12.53 -18.48 -5.13
C ASN A 283 11.17 -18.43 -4.38
N PRO A 284 10.97 -19.24 -3.32
CA PRO A 284 9.70 -19.28 -2.61
C PRO A 284 9.24 -17.94 -2.01
N LEU A 285 10.17 -17.07 -1.59
CA LEU A 285 9.85 -15.75 -1.03
C LEU A 285 9.34 -14.80 -2.12
N VAL A 286 9.96 -14.82 -3.30
CA VAL A 286 9.50 -14.07 -4.48
C VAL A 286 8.16 -14.61 -5.00
N SER A 287 7.96 -15.94 -4.97
CA SER A 287 6.67 -16.55 -5.31
C SER A 287 5.56 -16.08 -4.36
N HIS A 288 5.83 -16.06 -3.05
CA HIS A 288 4.89 -15.52 -2.06
C HIS A 288 4.56 -14.05 -2.31
N LEU A 289 5.55 -13.23 -2.66
CA LEU A 289 5.35 -11.84 -3.07
C LEU A 289 4.38 -11.67 -4.22
N ARG A 290 4.55 -12.48 -5.26
CA ARG A 290 3.67 -12.45 -6.43
C ARG A 290 2.21 -12.74 -6.03
N THR A 291 1.98 -13.49 -4.95
CA THR A 291 0.63 -13.68 -4.41
C THR A 291 0.07 -12.40 -3.78
N LEU A 292 0.90 -11.62 -3.07
CA LEU A 292 0.50 -10.33 -2.47
C LEU A 292 0.22 -9.25 -3.52
N ARG A 293 0.85 -9.34 -4.71
CA ARG A 293 0.58 -8.40 -5.81
C ARG A 293 -0.88 -8.44 -6.28
N LYS A 294 -1.61 -9.54 -6.08
CA LYS A 294 -3.03 -9.63 -6.44
C LYS A 294 -3.89 -8.57 -5.72
N ASP A 295 -3.42 -8.12 -4.56
CA ASP A 295 -4.10 -7.11 -3.74
C ASP A 295 -3.66 -5.67 -4.06
N MET A 296 -2.68 -5.48 -4.97
CA MET A 296 -2.34 -4.15 -5.49
C MET A 296 -3.46 -3.62 -6.40
N PRO A 297 -3.59 -2.28 -6.55
CA PRO A 297 -4.41 -1.72 -7.62
C PRO A 297 -3.95 -2.24 -9.00
N PRO A 298 -4.88 -2.64 -9.90
CA PRO A 298 -4.51 -3.18 -11.21
C PRO A 298 -3.61 -2.26 -12.04
N ALA A 299 -3.87 -0.95 -11.99
CA ALA A 299 -3.09 0.05 -12.71
C ALA A 299 -1.64 0.13 -12.17
N HIS A 300 -1.45 0.01 -10.85
CA HIS A 300 -0.13 0.01 -10.23
C HIS A 300 0.67 -1.26 -10.58
N ARG A 301 0.02 -2.44 -10.68
CA ARG A 301 0.67 -3.65 -11.20
C ARG A 301 1.15 -3.45 -12.63
N ALA A 302 0.28 -2.92 -13.48
CA ALA A 302 0.59 -2.65 -14.88
C ALA A 302 1.75 -1.63 -15.02
N PHE A 303 1.89 -0.69 -14.08
CA PHE A 303 3.06 0.19 -14.02
C PHE A 303 4.35 -0.59 -13.79
N VAL A 304 4.38 -1.45 -12.76
CA VAL A 304 5.57 -2.25 -12.42
C VAL A 304 5.97 -3.14 -13.60
N GLU A 305 5.00 -3.75 -14.27
CA GLU A 305 5.21 -4.57 -15.48
C GLU A 305 5.75 -3.71 -16.63
N ALA A 306 5.16 -2.55 -16.91
CA ALA A 306 5.63 -1.65 -17.96
C ALA A 306 7.05 -1.12 -17.72
N VAL A 307 7.40 -0.87 -16.45
CA VAL A 307 8.77 -0.50 -16.07
C VAL A 307 9.73 -1.66 -16.32
N ALA A 308 9.37 -2.88 -15.92
CA ALA A 308 10.21 -4.07 -16.12
C ALA A 308 10.44 -4.40 -17.60
N ASP A 309 9.41 -4.23 -18.44
CA ASP A 309 9.47 -4.49 -19.89
C ASP A 309 10.14 -3.34 -20.68
N GLY A 310 10.40 -2.21 -20.02
CA GLY A 310 11.00 -1.05 -20.63
C GLY A 310 12.52 -1.19 -20.88
N PRO A 311 13.12 -0.17 -21.54
CA PRO A 311 14.56 -0.11 -21.76
C PRO A 311 15.37 -0.26 -20.47
N SER A 312 16.37 -1.13 -20.47
CA SER A 312 17.17 -1.44 -19.28
C SER A 312 18.13 -0.30 -18.94
N ILE A 313 17.82 0.44 -17.87
CA ILE A 313 18.71 1.46 -17.28
C ILE A 313 20.02 0.80 -16.84
N ARG A 314 19.95 -0.35 -16.16
CA ARG A 314 21.13 -1.10 -15.71
C ARG A 314 22.09 -1.45 -16.84
N ASN A 315 21.60 -2.03 -17.93
CA ASN A 315 22.47 -2.42 -19.05
C ASN A 315 23.13 -1.21 -19.70
N TYR A 316 22.37 -0.13 -19.88
CA TYR A 316 22.89 1.12 -20.44
C TYR A 316 23.98 1.74 -19.56
N VAL A 317 23.75 1.83 -18.24
CA VAL A 317 24.73 2.37 -17.29
C VAL A 317 25.97 1.47 -17.20
N THR A 318 25.81 0.16 -17.27
CA THR A 318 26.94 -0.80 -17.27
C THR A 318 27.84 -0.59 -18.48
N ALA A 319 27.27 -0.34 -19.66
CA ALA A 319 28.02 -0.02 -20.87
C ALA A 319 28.61 1.41 -20.86
N GLY A 320 28.07 2.30 -20.03
CA GLY A 320 28.52 3.69 -19.88
C GLY A 320 29.81 3.86 -19.06
N GLY A 321 30.23 5.12 -18.93
CA GLY A 321 31.41 5.52 -18.15
C GLY A 321 31.15 5.74 -16.66
N ASP A 322 32.23 5.93 -15.89
CA ASP A 322 32.21 6.04 -14.42
C ASP A 322 31.20 7.05 -13.83
N PRO A 323 30.96 8.25 -14.40
CA PRO A 323 29.99 9.19 -13.85
C PRO A 323 28.55 8.65 -13.83
N LEU A 324 28.20 7.83 -14.82
CA LEU A 324 26.86 7.26 -14.95
C LEU A 324 26.69 6.07 -14.00
N ARG A 325 27.74 5.23 -13.87
CA ARG A 325 27.78 4.13 -12.88
C ARG A 325 27.68 4.65 -11.45
N ARG A 326 28.38 5.76 -11.15
CA ARG A 326 28.28 6.41 -9.84
C ARG A 326 26.83 6.83 -9.53
N ALA A 327 26.18 7.57 -10.42
CA ALA A 327 24.80 8.02 -10.20
C ALA A 327 23.81 6.86 -10.00
N TYR A 328 24.03 5.74 -10.70
CA TYR A 328 23.24 4.52 -10.51
C TYR A 328 23.52 3.83 -9.18
N ASN A 329 24.80 3.68 -8.80
CA ASN A 329 25.19 3.12 -7.51
C ASN A 329 24.68 3.98 -6.34
N ASP A 330 24.71 5.31 -6.48
CA ASP A 330 24.14 6.21 -5.48
C ASP A 330 22.64 5.91 -5.25
N CYS A 331 21.87 5.60 -6.31
CA CYS A 331 20.47 5.16 -6.17
C CYS A 331 20.35 3.83 -5.41
N LEU A 332 21.18 2.84 -5.74
CA LEU A 332 21.18 1.53 -5.08
C LEU A 332 21.59 1.64 -3.62
N ASP A 333 22.59 2.45 -3.29
CA ASP A 333 23.01 2.71 -1.91
C ASP A 333 21.89 3.33 -1.08
N ARG A 334 21.09 4.26 -1.65
CA ARG A 334 19.88 4.77 -0.97
C ARG A 334 18.81 3.72 -0.80
N LEU A 335 18.63 2.84 -1.78
CA LEU A 335 17.66 1.75 -1.69
C LEU A 335 18.06 0.72 -0.62
N VAL A 336 19.36 0.41 -0.50
CA VAL A 336 19.92 -0.39 0.59
C VAL A 336 19.64 0.29 1.93
N ALA A 337 20.02 1.56 2.09
CA ALA A 337 19.83 2.29 3.35
C ALA A 337 18.36 2.30 3.81
N PHE A 338 17.43 2.46 2.87
CA PHE A 338 16.00 2.33 3.16
C PHE A 338 15.61 0.93 3.65
N ARG A 339 16.12 -0.14 3.01
CA ARG A 339 15.85 -1.54 3.39
C ARG A 339 16.44 -1.89 4.76
N ASP A 340 17.62 -1.40 5.07
CA ASP A 340 18.25 -1.56 6.37
C ASP A 340 17.44 -0.85 7.46
N CYS A 341 17.07 0.42 7.23
CA CYS A 341 16.20 1.16 8.13
C CYS A 341 14.85 0.44 8.34
N HIS A 342 14.27 -0.13 7.28
CA HIS A 342 13.04 -0.91 7.39
C HIS A 342 13.23 -2.19 8.21
N THR A 343 14.35 -2.88 8.04
CA THR A 343 14.70 -4.08 8.83
C THR A 343 14.81 -3.73 10.31
N ASP A 344 15.53 -2.65 10.65
CA ASP A 344 15.66 -2.17 12.03
C ASP A 344 14.31 -1.82 12.65
N ILE A 345 13.44 -1.13 11.90
CA ILE A 345 12.08 -0.81 12.36
C ILE A 345 11.27 -2.08 12.57
N VAL A 346 11.28 -3.03 11.65
CA VAL A 346 10.52 -4.28 11.79
C VAL A 346 11.01 -5.09 13.00
N GLU A 347 12.31 -5.17 13.24
CA GLU A 347 12.88 -5.84 14.41
C GLU A 347 12.42 -5.19 15.73
N GLN A 348 12.46 -3.86 15.79
CA GLN A 348 12.02 -3.09 16.97
C GLN A 348 10.51 -3.23 17.23
N TYR A 349 9.69 -3.39 16.18
CA TYR A 349 8.23 -3.41 16.29
C TYR A 349 7.61 -4.80 16.39
N LEU A 350 8.32 -5.85 15.94
CA LEU A 350 7.83 -7.22 15.95
C LEU A 350 8.71 -8.16 16.77
N THR A 351 9.99 -8.28 16.42
CA THR A 351 10.88 -9.29 17.02
C THR A 351 11.09 -9.02 18.50
N VAL A 352 11.49 -7.80 18.85
CA VAL A 352 11.84 -7.43 20.24
C VAL A 352 10.62 -7.47 21.18
N PRO A 353 9.48 -6.82 20.86
CA PRO A 353 8.34 -6.76 21.79
C PRO A 353 7.45 -8.01 21.79
N LEU A 354 7.41 -8.79 20.70
CA LEU A 354 6.47 -9.90 20.55
C LEU A 354 7.14 -11.27 20.34
N GLY A 355 8.43 -11.32 19.99
CA GLY A 355 9.09 -12.57 19.58
C GLY A 355 8.53 -13.17 18.29
N GLU A 356 7.72 -12.42 17.54
CA GLU A 356 7.17 -12.86 16.26
C GLU A 356 8.27 -12.87 15.19
N THR A 357 8.07 -13.66 14.14
CA THR A 357 8.98 -13.72 12.97
C THR A 357 8.24 -13.64 11.64
N THR A 358 6.91 -13.46 11.68
CA THR A 358 6.03 -13.43 10.51
C THR A 358 5.21 -12.14 10.48
N GLY A 359 5.16 -11.49 9.31
CA GLY A 359 4.38 -10.26 9.09
C GLY A 359 2.88 -10.53 8.87
N THR A 360 2.07 -9.47 8.85
CA THR A 360 0.61 -9.54 8.60
C THR A 360 0.26 -10.13 7.22
N GLY A 361 1.12 -9.94 6.22
CA GLY A 361 1.01 -10.58 4.90
C GLY A 361 1.43 -12.06 4.88
N GLY A 362 1.79 -12.66 6.02
CA GLY A 362 2.23 -14.05 6.12
C GLY A 362 3.67 -14.31 5.68
N THR A 363 4.52 -13.27 5.60
CA THR A 363 5.93 -13.37 5.19
C THR A 363 6.87 -13.61 6.37
N PRO A 364 7.87 -14.52 6.27
CA PRO A 364 8.94 -14.63 7.25
C PRO A 364 9.91 -13.44 7.11
N TYR A 365 9.62 -12.33 7.78
CA TYR A 365 10.19 -11.04 7.41
C TYR A 365 11.72 -10.98 7.53
N GLY A 366 12.36 -11.71 8.44
CA GLY A 366 13.82 -11.68 8.61
C GLY A 366 14.56 -12.14 7.35
N ALA A 367 14.40 -13.42 6.99
CA ALA A 367 14.99 -13.99 5.76
C ALA A 367 14.55 -13.23 4.49
N TYR A 368 13.32 -12.71 4.53
CA TYR A 368 12.74 -11.98 3.43
C TYR A 368 13.42 -10.61 3.22
N LEU A 369 13.48 -9.77 4.26
CA LEU A 369 14.09 -8.43 4.18
C LEU A 369 15.60 -8.52 3.93
N GLU A 370 16.28 -9.48 4.58
CA GLU A 370 17.70 -9.76 4.35
C GLU A 370 17.98 -10.07 2.87
N MET A 371 17.17 -10.92 2.25
CA MET A 371 17.30 -11.24 0.81
C MET A 371 17.19 -9.98 -0.05
N PHE A 372 16.18 -9.14 0.17
CA PHE A 372 16.02 -7.89 -0.60
C PHE A 372 17.23 -6.98 -0.47
N THR A 373 17.75 -6.79 0.75
CA THR A 373 18.94 -5.97 0.98
C THR A 373 20.17 -6.56 0.27
N GLN A 374 20.43 -7.87 0.40
CA GLN A 374 21.57 -8.54 -0.21
C GLN A 374 21.50 -8.50 -1.75
N ASP A 375 20.32 -8.68 -2.33
CA ASP A 375 20.12 -8.61 -3.78
C ASP A 375 20.39 -7.20 -4.32
N THR A 376 19.96 -6.16 -3.61
CA THR A 376 20.28 -4.77 -3.98
C THR A 376 21.78 -4.50 -3.91
N HIS A 377 22.48 -4.98 -2.88
CA HIS A 377 23.93 -4.87 -2.80
C HIS A 377 24.63 -5.57 -3.97
N ARG A 378 24.16 -6.76 -4.37
CA ARG A 378 24.72 -7.50 -5.52
C ARG A 378 24.48 -6.78 -6.86
N ALA A 379 23.54 -5.85 -6.91
CA ALA A 379 23.27 -5.06 -8.12
C ALA A 379 24.25 -3.87 -8.31
N LEU A 380 25.07 -3.49 -7.32
CA LEU A 380 26.06 -2.42 -7.49
C LEU A 380 27.05 -2.73 -8.64
N LEU A 381 27.47 -1.69 -9.37
CA LEU A 381 28.33 -1.77 -10.57
C LEU A 381 29.78 -1.33 -10.33
#